data_AF-A0A817SDJ7-F1
#
_entry.id   AF-A0A817SDJ7-F1
#
_cell.length_a   1.000
_cell.length_b   1.000
_cell.length_c   1.000
_cell.angle_alpha   90.00
_cell.angle_beta   90.00
_cell.angle_gamma   90.00
#
_symmetry.space_group_name_H-M   'P 1'
#
loop_
_entity.id
_entity.type
_entity.pdbx_description
1 polymer ?
#
loop_
_entity_poly.entity_id
_entity_poly.type
_entity_poly.pdbx_seq_one_letter_code
_entity_poly.pdbx_strand_id
1 'polypeptide(L)'
;MKTESTKNFTTILSYSYTEYIWRPLYKNLFIKKSSHDPLWLRLAQYFLLEIIDDILLYTIQHGNAIILDLFLSDRILHLPLLETYLIDTLLFRKQLSIDIVRTILIYLTMSTNRIEKCFENVFQRFLTLWSQESFIRFSSNTHHFYICQCICICLSLNNQLKLNEDKDKL
;
A
#
# COMPACT_ATOMS: atom_id res chain seq x y z
N MET A 1 -10.43 -32.96 24.73
CA MET A 1 -10.51 -31.55 25.17
C MET A 1 -9.38 -30.78 24.51
N LYS A 2 -9.76 -29.82 23.65
CA LYS A 2 -9.04 -28.58 23.31
C LYS A 2 -8.62 -27.89 24.63
N THR A 3 -7.51 -27.18 24.84
CA THR A 3 -6.71 -26.26 24.02
C THR A 3 -5.65 -25.70 24.98
N GLU A 4 -4.34 -25.75 24.70
CA GLU A 4 -3.40 -24.87 25.44
C GLU A 4 -1.98 -24.70 24.85
N SER A 5 -1.69 -25.10 23.60
CA SER A 5 -0.33 -24.97 23.05
C SER A 5 -0.07 -23.73 22.19
N THR A 6 -1.07 -22.87 21.94
CA THR A 6 -0.91 -21.72 21.03
C THR A 6 -0.76 -20.35 21.72
N LYS A 7 -0.71 -20.30 23.06
CA LYS A 7 -0.62 -19.03 23.81
C LYS A 7 0.80 -18.53 24.11
N ASN A 8 1.85 -19.30 23.82
CA ASN A 8 3.22 -18.94 24.23
C ASN A 8 4.14 -18.42 23.11
N PHE A 9 3.68 -18.35 21.85
CA PHE A 9 4.45 -17.72 20.78
C PHE A 9 4.18 -16.21 20.64
N THR A 10 3.04 -15.72 21.13
CA THR A 10 2.66 -14.30 21.06
C THR A 10 3.39 -13.43 22.08
N THR A 11 3.99 -14.01 23.12
CA THR A 11 4.77 -13.29 24.14
C THR A 11 6.26 -13.12 23.80
N ILE A 12 6.78 -13.85 22.80
CA ILE A 12 8.17 -13.67 22.32
C ILE A 12 8.28 -12.40 21.45
N LEU A 13 7.17 -11.93 20.88
CA LEU A 13 7.04 -10.61 20.27
C LEU A 13 6.62 -9.54 21.29
N SER A 14 6.95 -9.73 22.57
CA SER A 14 6.86 -8.64 23.55
C SER A 14 7.81 -7.54 23.10
N TYR A 15 7.28 -6.31 23.03
CA TYR A 15 7.96 -5.05 22.70
C TYR A 15 9.39 -4.92 23.25
N SER A 16 9.67 -5.57 24.38
CA SER A 16 10.95 -5.59 25.08
C SER A 16 12.07 -6.41 24.43
N TYR A 17 11.78 -7.52 23.73
CA TYR A 17 12.85 -8.39 23.21
C TYR A 17 13.48 -7.82 21.93
N THR A 18 12.64 -7.28 21.05
CA THR A 18 13.09 -6.52 19.88
C THR A 18 13.86 -5.27 20.32
N GLU A 19 13.35 -4.52 21.30
CA GLU A 19 14.03 -3.33 21.84
C GLU A 19 15.42 -3.64 22.43
N TYR A 20 15.62 -4.82 23.04
CA TYR A 20 16.91 -5.24 23.58
C TYR A 20 17.95 -5.56 22.50
N ILE A 21 17.55 -6.24 21.42
CA ILE A 21 18.43 -6.60 20.29
C ILE A 21 18.96 -5.34 19.59
N TRP A 22 18.11 -4.33 19.46
CA TRP A 22 18.41 -3.11 18.70
C TRP A 22 19.12 -2.03 19.53
N ARG A 23 19.07 -2.10 20.86
CA ARG A 23 19.64 -1.12 21.80
C ARG A 23 21.12 -0.73 21.56
N PRO A 24 22.04 -1.66 21.20
CA PRO A 24 23.46 -1.32 20.99
C PRO A 24 23.71 -0.43 19.77
N LEU A 25 22.84 -0.46 18.76
CA LEU A 25 22.98 0.30 17.51
C LEU A 25 22.55 1.78 17.66
N TYR A 26 21.78 2.12 18.69
CA TYR A 26 21.01 3.38 18.72
C TYR A 26 21.23 4.24 19.97
N LYS A 27 22.40 4.12 20.61
CA LYS A 27 22.74 4.79 21.88
C LYS A 27 22.58 6.32 21.88
N ASN A 28 22.50 6.96 20.70
CA ASN A 28 22.43 8.42 20.54
C ASN A 28 21.06 8.97 20.08
N LEU A 29 20.03 8.15 19.89
CA LEU A 29 18.77 8.58 19.24
C LEU A 29 17.60 8.89 20.18
N PHE A 30 17.79 8.82 21.50
CA PHE A 30 16.75 9.19 22.47
C PHE A 30 16.66 10.70 22.67
N ILE A 31 16.25 11.44 21.63
CA ILE A 31 15.83 12.84 21.78
C ILE A 31 14.31 12.89 21.61
N LYS A 32 13.64 12.84 22.77
CA LYS A 32 12.21 13.08 23.07
C LYS A 32 11.20 12.02 22.60
N LYS A 33 10.61 11.38 23.62
CA LYS A 33 9.46 10.47 23.56
C LYS A 33 8.21 11.24 23.13
N SER A 34 7.63 10.90 21.99
CA SER A 34 6.20 11.17 21.72
C SER A 34 5.42 9.95 22.21
N SER A 35 4.20 10.15 22.71
CA SER A 35 3.37 9.06 23.26
C SER A 35 2.73 8.16 22.20
N HIS A 36 2.85 8.50 20.91
CA HIS A 36 2.12 7.85 19.83
C HIS A 36 2.94 7.48 18.58
N ASP A 37 4.27 7.53 18.63
CA ASP A 37 5.08 7.03 17.51
C ASP A 37 5.39 5.53 17.67
N PRO A 38 4.87 4.63 16.81
CA PRO A 38 5.44 3.30 16.74
C PRO A 38 6.86 3.46 16.24
N LEU A 39 7.85 3.11 17.07
CA LEU A 39 9.28 3.08 16.76
C LEU A 39 9.59 2.50 15.38
N TRP A 40 8.77 1.58 14.89
CA TRP A 40 8.80 1.01 13.53
C TRP A 40 8.68 2.04 12.41
N LEU A 41 7.86 3.09 12.55
CA LEU A 41 7.70 4.15 11.55
C LEU A 41 8.96 5.02 11.44
N ARG A 42 9.63 5.24 12.57
CA ARG A 42 10.94 5.91 12.63
C ARG A 42 12.07 4.98 12.16
N LEU A 43 12.00 3.68 12.44
CA LEU A 43 12.94 2.69 11.89
C LEU A 43 12.82 2.60 10.35
N ALA A 44 11.60 2.61 9.81
CA ALA A 44 11.34 2.63 8.37
C ALA A 44 11.80 3.94 7.69
N GLN A 45 11.92 5.05 8.43
CA GLN A 45 12.54 6.29 7.94
C GLN A 45 14.06 6.18 7.74
N TYR A 46 14.75 5.28 8.45
CA TYR A 46 16.21 5.15 8.41
C TYR A 46 16.72 3.95 7.61
N PHE A 47 15.88 2.94 7.32
CA PHE A 47 16.25 1.75 6.54
C PHE A 47 16.01 1.87 5.03
N LEU A 48 15.83 3.10 4.53
CA LEU A 48 15.83 3.41 3.09
C LEU A 48 17.16 3.01 2.49
N LEU A 49 17.23 1.82 1.88
CA LEU A 49 17.77 1.67 0.52
C LEU A 49 17.56 0.29 -0.12
N GLU A 50 17.43 -0.86 0.59
CA GLU A 50 17.35 -2.16 -0.13
C GLU A 50 16.41 -3.25 0.45
N ILE A 51 16.08 -3.25 1.76
CA ILE A 51 15.26 -4.33 2.39
C ILE A 51 13.73 -4.05 2.32
N ILE A 52 13.34 -3.00 1.61
CA ILE A 52 11.97 -2.45 1.66
C ILE A 52 10.99 -3.26 0.82
N ASP A 53 11.40 -3.93 -0.25
CA ASP A 53 10.46 -4.63 -1.14
C ASP A 53 9.64 -5.68 -0.40
N ASP A 54 10.29 -6.51 0.43
CA ASP A 54 9.60 -7.56 1.17
C ASP A 54 8.71 -6.99 2.28
N ILE A 55 9.15 -5.95 2.99
CA ILE A 55 8.37 -5.31 4.06
C ILE A 55 7.19 -4.53 3.49
N LEU A 56 7.41 -3.80 2.39
CA LEU A 56 6.37 -3.06 1.69
C LEU A 56 5.35 -4.03 1.10
N LEU A 57 5.81 -5.07 0.41
CA LEU A 57 4.94 -6.10 -0.15
C LEU A 57 4.17 -6.82 0.96
N TYR A 58 4.82 -7.17 2.07
CA TYR A 58 4.17 -7.76 3.24
C TYR A 58 3.11 -6.81 3.83
N THR A 59 3.42 -5.52 3.97
CA THR A 59 2.49 -4.51 4.48
C THR A 59 1.29 -4.33 3.54
N ILE A 60 1.50 -4.41 2.23
CA ILE A 60 0.44 -4.35 1.23
C ILE A 60 -0.40 -5.63 1.23
N GLN A 61 0.23 -6.79 1.44
CA GLN A 61 -0.43 -8.12 1.44
C GLN A 61 -1.26 -8.37 2.70
N HIS A 62 -0.79 -7.89 3.84
CA HIS A 62 -1.38 -8.20 5.15
C HIS A 62 -2.00 -6.99 5.85
N GLY A 63 -1.76 -5.78 5.33
CA GLY A 63 -2.34 -4.54 5.84
C GLY A 63 -3.60 -4.12 5.09
N ASN A 64 -4.18 -3.01 5.53
CA ASN A 64 -5.25 -2.31 4.85
C ASN A 64 -4.75 -0.95 4.34
N ALA A 65 -5.60 -0.21 3.63
CA ALA A 65 -5.23 1.07 3.04
C ALA A 65 -4.81 2.12 4.10
N ILE A 66 -5.37 2.03 5.31
CA ILE A 66 -5.03 2.94 6.42
C ILE A 66 -3.60 2.69 6.90
N ILE A 67 -3.23 1.41 7.06
CA ILE A 67 -1.86 1.03 7.44
C ILE A 67 -0.88 1.46 6.35
N LEU A 68 -1.26 1.29 5.08
CA LEU A 68 -0.45 1.73 3.95
C LEU A 68 -0.29 3.26 3.93
N ASP A 69 -1.35 4.02 4.25
CA ASP A 69 -1.31 5.48 4.37
C ASP A 69 -0.43 5.94 5.55
N LEU A 70 -0.49 5.26 6.70
CA LEU A 70 0.40 5.55 7.83
C LEU A 70 1.87 5.28 7.48
N PHE A 71 2.13 4.22 6.71
CA PHE A 71 3.49 3.81 6.36
C PHE A 71 4.11 4.68 5.25
N LEU A 72 3.36 4.89 4.17
CA LEU A 72 3.84 5.61 2.98
C LEU A 72 3.48 7.09 3.00
N SER A 73 2.34 7.47 3.56
CA SER A 73 1.79 8.84 3.51
C SER A 73 1.87 9.40 2.08
N ASP A 74 2.31 10.64 1.89
CA ASP A 74 2.50 11.26 0.58
C ASP A 74 3.88 10.99 -0.04
N ARG A 75 4.69 10.06 0.49
CA ARG A 75 6.03 9.77 -0.06
C ARG A 75 6.01 9.31 -1.51
N ILE A 76 4.91 8.68 -1.95
CA ILE A 76 4.72 8.29 -3.35
C ILE A 76 4.85 9.49 -4.31
N LEU A 77 4.48 10.70 -3.86
CA LEU A 77 4.54 11.92 -4.66
C LEU A 77 5.95 12.49 -4.80
N HIS A 78 6.89 12.04 -3.96
CA HIS A 78 8.24 12.60 -3.86
C HIS A 78 9.33 11.59 -4.27
N LEU A 79 8.98 10.31 -4.37
CA LEU A 79 9.91 9.21 -4.66
C LEU A 79 9.48 8.49 -5.94
N PRO A 80 10.03 8.87 -7.11
CA PRO A 80 9.66 8.25 -8.39
C PRO A 80 9.83 6.73 -8.42
N LEU A 81 10.86 6.22 -7.74
CA LEU A 81 11.09 4.77 -7.63
C LEU A 81 9.95 4.05 -6.91
N LEU A 82 9.40 4.66 -5.86
CA LEU A 82 8.28 4.12 -5.10
C LEU A 82 6.98 4.18 -5.93
N GLU A 83 6.77 5.28 -6.65
CA GLU A 83 5.65 5.41 -7.59
C GLU A 83 5.71 4.34 -8.67
N THR A 84 6.84 4.20 -9.37
CA THR A 84 7.06 3.16 -10.39
C THR A 84 6.88 1.76 -9.81
N TYR A 85 7.34 1.52 -8.58
CA TYR A 85 7.15 0.23 -7.95
C TYR A 85 5.67 -0.08 -7.68
N LEU A 86 4.98 0.80 -6.96
CA LEU A 86 3.59 0.62 -6.56
C LEU A 86 2.64 0.59 -7.77
N ILE A 87 2.89 1.45 -8.76
CA ILE A 87 2.01 1.60 -9.92
C ILE A 87 2.44 0.62 -11.00
N ASP A 88 3.63 0.75 -11.58
CA ASP A 88 4.01 -0.05 -12.74
C ASP A 88 4.26 -1.51 -12.38
N THR A 89 4.97 -1.75 -11.28
CA THR A 89 5.40 -3.11 -10.95
C THR A 89 4.28 -3.91 -10.30
N LEU A 90 3.63 -3.35 -9.28
CA LEU A 90 2.58 -4.08 -8.55
C LEU A 90 1.26 -4.12 -9.31
N LEU A 91 0.76 -3.00 -9.83
CA LEU A 91 -0.57 -2.99 -10.47
C LEU A 91 -0.59 -3.54 -11.89
N PHE A 92 0.45 -3.28 -12.70
CA PHE A 92 0.43 -3.65 -14.12
C PHE A 92 1.25 -4.90 -14.46
N ARG A 93 2.39 -5.15 -13.80
CA ARG A 93 3.29 -6.27 -14.17
C ARG A 93 3.04 -7.57 -13.42
N LYS A 94 2.76 -7.53 -12.11
CA LYS A 94 2.74 -8.74 -11.26
C LYS A 94 1.38 -9.47 -11.17
N GLN A 95 0.29 -8.91 -11.69
CA GLN A 95 -1.08 -9.47 -11.55
C GLN A 95 -1.39 -9.94 -10.13
N LEU A 96 -1.36 -8.99 -9.19
CA LEU A 96 -1.56 -9.30 -7.78
C LEU A 96 -2.99 -9.74 -7.49
N SER A 97 -3.21 -10.33 -6.31
CA SER A 97 -4.57 -10.62 -5.86
C SER A 97 -5.40 -9.33 -5.81
N ILE A 98 -6.68 -9.45 -6.13
CA ILE A 98 -7.54 -8.27 -6.26
C ILE A 98 -7.69 -7.50 -4.94
N ASP A 99 -7.53 -8.16 -3.80
CA ASP A 99 -7.56 -7.54 -2.47
C ASP A 99 -6.35 -6.62 -2.23
N ILE A 100 -5.18 -7.01 -2.75
CA ILE A 100 -3.97 -6.17 -2.72
C ILE A 100 -4.18 -4.96 -3.62
N VAL A 101 -4.65 -5.17 -4.85
CA VAL A 101 -4.92 -4.09 -5.80
C VAL A 101 -5.91 -3.10 -5.20
N ARG A 102 -6.99 -3.58 -4.59
CA ARG A 102 -7.97 -2.74 -3.90
C ARG A 102 -7.33 -1.92 -2.79
N THR A 103 -6.45 -2.52 -1.99
CA THR A 103 -5.75 -1.81 -0.91
C THR A 103 -4.88 -0.67 -1.44
N ILE A 104 -4.12 -0.91 -2.51
CA ILE A 104 -3.30 0.12 -3.16
C ILE A 104 -4.19 1.23 -3.71
N LEU A 105 -5.24 0.88 -4.46
CA LEU A 105 -6.14 1.86 -5.08
C LEU A 105 -6.85 2.72 -4.03
N ILE A 106 -7.31 2.15 -2.91
CA ILE A 106 -7.92 2.92 -1.81
C ILE A 106 -6.90 3.89 -1.20
N TYR A 107 -5.66 3.45 -0.97
CA TYR A 107 -4.60 4.31 -0.46
C TYR A 107 -4.34 5.53 -1.38
N LEU A 108 -4.36 5.33 -2.71
CA LEU A 108 -4.22 6.43 -3.67
C LEU A 108 -5.39 7.42 -3.59
N THR A 109 -6.57 6.99 -3.16
CA THR A 109 -7.75 7.85 -3.00
C THR A 109 -7.86 8.55 -1.65
N MET A 110 -6.94 8.29 -0.71
CA MET A 110 -7.02 8.84 0.65
C MET A 110 -6.54 10.30 0.77
N SER A 111 -5.87 10.87 -0.23
CA SER A 111 -5.51 12.29 -0.25
C SER A 111 -5.76 12.90 -1.63
N THR A 112 -6.19 14.17 -1.68
CA THR A 112 -6.49 14.90 -2.92
C THR A 112 -5.28 14.94 -3.85
N ASN A 113 -4.10 15.21 -3.30
CA ASN A 113 -2.85 15.24 -4.07
C ASN A 113 -2.54 13.89 -4.75
N ARG A 114 -2.79 12.77 -4.07
CA ARG A 114 -2.60 11.42 -4.63
C ARG A 114 -3.69 11.04 -5.62
N ILE A 115 -4.91 11.55 -5.44
CA ILE A 115 -5.98 11.38 -6.41
C ILE A 115 -5.56 11.97 -7.76
N GLU A 116 -5.26 13.27 -7.77
CA GLU A 116 -4.93 14.02 -8.99
C GLU A 116 -3.66 13.51 -9.67
N LYS A 117 -2.61 13.21 -8.89
CA LYS A 117 -1.30 12.84 -9.46
C LYS A 117 -1.14 11.36 -9.75
N CYS A 118 -1.79 10.48 -9.00
CA CYS A 118 -1.55 9.04 -9.09
C CYS A 118 -2.80 8.28 -9.51
N PHE A 119 -3.91 8.41 -8.78
CA PHE A 119 -5.11 7.59 -9.01
C PHE A 119 -5.71 7.82 -10.40
N GLU A 120 -5.89 9.08 -10.82
CA GLU A 120 -6.45 9.40 -12.13
C GLU A 120 -5.57 8.86 -13.27
N ASN A 121 -4.26 9.00 -13.15
CA ASN A 121 -3.29 8.46 -14.10
C ASN A 121 -3.34 6.93 -14.17
N VAL A 122 -3.43 6.25 -13.02
CA VAL A 122 -3.59 4.79 -12.94
C VAL A 122 -4.88 4.36 -13.63
N PHE A 123 -5.98 5.05 -13.35
CA PHE A 123 -7.29 4.72 -13.92
C PHE A 123 -7.31 4.91 -15.43
N GLN A 124 -6.80 6.04 -15.93
CA GLN A 124 -6.65 6.29 -17.37
C GLN A 124 -5.80 5.23 -18.07
N ARG A 125 -4.72 4.76 -17.43
CA ARG A 125 -3.88 3.69 -17.98
C ARG A 125 -4.61 2.36 -18.07
N PHE A 126 -5.42 1.98 -17.08
CA PHE A 126 -6.26 0.78 -17.18
C PHE A 126 -7.24 0.87 -18.35
N LEU A 127 -7.90 2.02 -18.53
CA LEU A 127 -8.82 2.24 -19.66
C LEU A 127 -8.09 2.18 -21.00
N THR A 128 -6.90 2.79 -21.07
CA THR A 128 -6.09 2.77 -22.29
C THR A 128 -5.69 1.34 -22.64
N LEU A 129 -5.19 0.56 -21.69
CA LEU A 129 -4.85 -0.85 -21.90
C LEU A 129 -6.06 -1.66 -22.37
N TRP A 130 -7.23 -1.46 -21.76
CA TRP A 130 -8.45 -2.14 -22.18
C TRP A 130 -8.86 -1.81 -23.63
N SER A 131 -8.62 -0.57 -24.07
CA SER A 131 -8.93 -0.13 -25.42
C SER A 131 -7.87 -0.48 -26.48
N GLN A 132 -6.69 -0.96 -26.05
CA GLN A 132 -5.61 -1.28 -26.99
C GLN A 132 -5.91 -2.57 -27.76
N GLU A 133 -5.89 -2.46 -29.09
CA GLU A 133 -6.14 -3.59 -29.99
C GLU A 133 -5.12 -4.74 -29.79
N SER A 134 -3.86 -4.41 -29.52
CA SER A 134 -2.83 -5.39 -29.22
C SER A 134 -3.14 -6.17 -27.94
N PHE A 135 -3.60 -5.50 -26.89
CA PHE A 135 -3.98 -6.15 -25.64
C PHE A 135 -5.20 -7.06 -25.84
N ILE A 136 -6.21 -6.61 -26.60
CA ILE A 136 -7.41 -7.41 -26.91
C ILE A 136 -7.03 -8.68 -27.68
N ARG A 137 -6.12 -8.58 -28.65
CA ARG A 137 -5.74 -9.71 -29.52
C ARG A 137 -4.74 -10.68 -28.90
N PHE A 138 -3.82 -10.21 -28.08
CA PHE A 138 -2.63 -10.99 -27.67
C PHE A 138 -2.56 -11.31 -26.17
N SER A 139 -3.46 -10.77 -25.34
CA SER A 139 -3.49 -11.13 -23.92
C SER A 139 -4.47 -12.26 -23.63
N SER A 140 -4.19 -13.03 -22.59
CA SER A 140 -5.06 -14.14 -22.16
C SER A 140 -6.32 -13.66 -21.46
N ASN A 141 -7.36 -14.51 -21.42
CA ASN A 141 -8.60 -14.22 -20.71
C ASN A 141 -8.40 -13.87 -19.22
N THR A 142 -7.38 -14.42 -18.56
CA THR A 142 -7.06 -14.08 -17.16
C THR A 142 -6.56 -12.64 -17.03
N HIS A 143 -5.79 -12.16 -18.01
CA HIS A 143 -5.34 -10.77 -18.08
C HIS A 143 -6.51 -9.82 -18.34
N HIS A 144 -7.41 -10.16 -19.28
CA HIS A 144 -8.62 -9.38 -19.52
C HIS A 144 -9.49 -9.30 -18.26
N PHE A 145 -9.70 -10.43 -17.59
CA PHE A 145 -10.48 -10.48 -16.35
C PHE A 145 -9.85 -9.61 -15.25
N TYR A 146 -8.54 -9.72 -15.04
CA TYR A 146 -7.82 -8.89 -14.08
C TYR A 146 -7.98 -7.39 -14.35
N ILE A 147 -7.73 -6.95 -15.59
CA ILE A 147 -7.86 -5.53 -15.96
C ILE A 147 -9.30 -5.05 -15.81
N CYS A 148 -10.29 -5.88 -16.18
CA CYS A 148 -11.69 -5.57 -15.98
C CYS A 148 -12.02 -5.36 -14.50
N GLN A 149 -11.54 -6.23 -13.60
CA GLN A 149 -11.73 -6.07 -12.16
C GLN A 149 -11.09 -4.76 -11.65
N CYS A 150 -9.87 -4.44 -12.09
CA CYS A 150 -9.21 -3.18 -11.74
C CYS A 150 -10.02 -1.96 -12.16
N ILE A 151 -10.56 -1.95 -13.40
CA ILE A 151 -11.42 -0.89 -13.91
C ILE A 151 -12.69 -0.75 -13.07
N CYS A 152 -13.36 -1.86 -12.72
CA CYS A 152 -14.54 -1.84 -11.87
C CYS A 152 -14.24 -1.26 -10.48
N ILE A 153 -13.09 -1.56 -9.90
CA ILE A 153 -12.67 -0.99 -8.60
C ILE A 153 -12.44 0.52 -8.75
N CYS A 154 -11.69 0.94 -9.78
CA CYS A 154 -11.46 2.36 -10.04
C CYS A 154 -12.78 3.13 -10.23
N LEU A 155 -13.73 2.58 -10.99
CA LEU A 155 -15.06 3.18 -11.17
C LEU A 155 -15.83 3.29 -9.85
N SER A 156 -15.81 2.24 -9.03
CA SER A 156 -16.44 2.26 -7.71
C SER A 156 -15.85 3.34 -6.81
N LEU A 157 -14.52 3.45 -6.76
CA LEU A 157 -13.84 4.46 -5.95
C LEU A 157 -14.10 5.87 -6.47
N ASN A 158 -14.06 6.08 -7.79
CA ASN A 158 -14.34 7.38 -8.40
C ASN A 158 -15.78 7.85 -8.11
N ASN A 159 -16.75 6.93 -8.14
CA ASN A 159 -18.13 7.25 -7.77
C ASN A 159 -18.26 7.63 -6.29
N GLN A 160 -17.52 6.96 -5.39
CA GLN A 160 -17.49 7.32 -3.97
C GLN A 160 -16.88 8.72 -3.75
N LEU A 161 -15.81 9.06 -4.48
CA LEU A 161 -15.19 10.38 -4.40
C LEU A 161 -16.17 11.48 -4.82
N LYS A 162 -16.86 11.32 -5.96
CA LYS A 162 -17.88 12.28 -6.43
C LYS A 162 -19.03 12.46 -5.42
N LEU A 163 -19.52 11.37 -4.86
CA LEU A 163 -20.58 11.42 -3.84
C LEU A 163 -20.15 12.15 -2.56
N ASN A 164 -18.86 12.10 -2.21
CA ASN A 164 -18.34 12.82 -1.05
C ASN A 164 -18.16 14.31 -1.35
N GLU A 165 -17.66 14.67 -2.54
CA GLU A 165 -17.59 16.06 -2.97
C GLU A 165 -18.96 16.75 -3.01
N ASP A 166 -20.02 16.01 -3.39
CA ASP A 166 -21.38 16.55 -3.42
C ASP A 166 -21.98 16.72 -2.01
N LYS A 167 -21.52 15.95 -1.02
CA LYS A 167 -21.91 16.14 0.38
C LYS A 167 -21.24 17.36 1.01
N ASP A 168 -19.98 17.61 0.68
CA ASP A 168 -19.23 18.75 1.23
C ASP A 168 -19.72 20.11 0.68
N LYS A 169 -20.60 20.10 -0.33
CA LYS A 169 -21.23 21.29 -0.93
C LYS A 169 -22.64 21.61 -0.38
N LEU A 170 -23.23 20.75 0.45
CA LEU A 170 -24.56 20.89 1.07
C LEU A 170 -24.44 21.41 2.50
#